data_AF-A0A819RIE7-F1
#
_entry.id   AF-A0A819RIE7-F1
#
_cell.length_a   1.000
_cell.length_b   1.000
_cell.length_c   1.000
_cell.angle_alpha   90.00
_cell.angle_beta   90.00
_cell.angle_gamma   90.00
#
_symmetry.space_group_name_H-M   'P 1'
#
loop_
_entity.id
_entity.type
_entity.pdbx_description
1 polymer ?
#
loop_
_entity_poly.entity_id
_entity_poly.type
_entity_poly.pdbx_seq_one_letter_code
_entity_poly.pdbx_strand_id
1 'polypeptide(L)'
;MPVFFMGKQIKGASSSPFQVLAGGWYSKDFMDVYYWSEKLPGASCSSFQVLSGQYAKDFMDVYYAGKKVQGASASSFKVLGNSYAKDS
;
A
#
# COMPACT_ATOMS: atom_id res chain seq x y z
N MET A 1 8.13 18.77 6.74
CA MET A 1 9.09 18.85 5.60
C MET A 1 8.45 18.17 4.40
N PRO A 2 8.71 18.60 3.15
CA PRO A 2 8.20 17.87 1.99
C PRO A 2 8.84 16.48 1.87
N VAL A 3 8.06 15.49 1.43
CA VAL A 3 8.53 14.13 1.12
C VAL A 3 8.61 13.96 -0.40
N PHE A 4 9.66 13.30 -0.89
CA PHE A 4 9.89 13.08 -2.32
C PHE A 4 10.09 11.60 -2.63
N PHE A 5 9.58 11.18 -3.79
CA PHE A 5 9.82 9.87 -4.39
C PHE A 5 10.38 10.09 -5.81
N MET A 6 11.58 9.57 -6.09
CA MET A 6 12.28 9.75 -7.37
C MET A 6 12.33 11.23 -7.85
N GLY A 7 12.58 12.16 -6.93
CA GLY A 7 12.62 13.61 -7.22
C GLY A 7 11.24 14.29 -7.36
N LYS A 8 10.14 13.53 -7.36
CA LYS A 8 8.77 14.07 -7.37
C LYS A 8 8.25 14.24 -5.95
N GLN A 9 7.74 15.42 -5.61
CA GLN A 9 7.11 15.66 -4.32
C GLN A 9 5.82 14.84 -4.18
N ILE A 10 5.67 14.15 -3.05
CA ILE A 10 4.43 13.49 -2.66
C ILE A 10 3.51 14.54 -2.06
N LYS A 11 2.48 14.95 -2.81
CA LYS A 11 1.56 16.01 -2.37
C LYS A 11 0.72 15.52 -1.19
N GLY A 12 0.64 16.34 -0.15
CA GLY A 12 -0.17 16.07 1.05
C GLY A 12 0.47 15.14 2.08
N ALA A 13 1.65 14.57 1.79
CA ALA A 13 2.34 13.72 2.75
C ALA A 13 2.80 14.50 3.98
N SER A 14 2.43 13.98 5.16
CA SER A 14 3.02 14.38 6.42
C SER A 14 4.39 13.71 6.57
N SER A 15 5.42 14.49 6.86
CA SER A 15 6.78 13.95 7.04
C SER A 15 7.01 13.22 8.36
N SER A 16 6.04 13.20 9.29
CA SER A 16 6.29 12.70 10.64
C SER A 16 5.10 11.91 11.23
N PRO A 17 5.22 10.58 11.39
CA PRO A 17 6.22 9.70 10.76
C PRO A 17 5.85 9.41 9.30
N PHE A 18 6.81 9.52 8.38
CA PHE A 18 6.68 8.95 7.03
C PHE A 18 7.50 7.66 6.95
N GLN A 19 6.88 6.56 6.56
CA GLN A 19 7.47 5.24 6.56
C GLN A 19 7.43 4.64 5.16
N VAL A 20 8.59 4.23 4.65
CA VAL A 20 8.68 3.38 3.45
C VAL A 20 8.50 1.93 3.89
N LEU A 21 7.57 1.22 3.27
CA LEU A 21 7.24 -0.16 3.61
C LEU A 21 8.08 -1.14 2.81
N ALA A 22 8.03 -2.42 3.20
CA ALA A 22 8.75 -3.50 2.53
C ALA A 22 8.50 -3.50 1.01
N GLY A 23 9.55 -3.78 0.24
CA GLY A 23 9.50 -3.73 -1.23
C GLY A 23 9.64 -2.33 -1.84
N GLY A 24 9.51 -1.25 -1.07
CA GLY A 24 9.77 0.13 -1.52
C GLY A 24 8.70 0.74 -2.44
N TRP A 25 7.66 -0.03 -2.80
CA TRP A 25 6.55 0.43 -3.64
C TRP A 25 5.50 1.22 -2.86
N TYR A 26 5.29 0.84 -1.60
CA TYR A 26 4.33 1.48 -0.71
C TYR A 26 5.05 2.28 0.36
N SER A 27 4.42 3.38 0.75
CA SER A 27 4.79 4.16 1.92
C SER A 27 3.54 4.62 2.64
N LYS A 28 3.66 5.04 3.89
CA LYS A 28 2.54 5.58 4.65
C LYS A 28 3.00 6.67 5.58
N ASP A 29 2.09 7.57 5.91
CA ASP A 29 2.22 8.44 7.06
C ASP A 29 1.14 8.12 8.12
N PHE A 30 0.91 9.04 9.06
CA PHE A 30 -0.10 8.86 10.09
C PHE A 30 -1.54 8.79 9.55
N MET A 31 -1.81 9.34 8.38
CA MET A 31 -3.16 9.47 7.82
C MET A 31 -3.35 8.61 6.57
N ASP A 32 -2.34 8.53 5.73
CA ASP A 32 -2.47 8.09 4.35
C ASP A 32 -1.46 6.98 4.00
N VAL A 33 -1.85 6.17 3.03
CA VAL A 33 -0.96 5.23 2.34
C VAL A 33 -0.72 5.76 0.94
N TYR A 34 0.49 5.56 0.44
CA TYR A 34 0.93 5.97 -0.87
C TYR A 34 1.50 4.77 -1.63
N TYR A 35 1.19 4.70 -2.92
CA TYR A 35 1.88 3.83 -3.88
C TYR A 35 2.73 4.72 -4.79
N TRP A 36 4.04 4.51 -4.79
CA TRP A 36 5.01 5.47 -5.31
C TRP A 36 4.82 6.88 -4.72
N SER A 37 4.38 7.83 -5.54
CA SER A 37 4.13 9.22 -5.16
C SER A 37 2.64 9.56 -5.02
N GLU A 38 1.76 8.57 -5.21
CA GLU A 38 0.31 8.79 -5.29
C GLU A 38 -0.39 8.23 -4.07
N LYS A 39 -1.31 9.01 -3.52
CA LYS A 39 -2.16 8.58 -2.40
C LYS A 39 -3.04 7.42 -2.86
N LEU A 40 -3.06 6.36 -2.07
CA LEU A 40 -3.90 5.19 -2.27
C LEU A 40 -5.28 5.44 -1.61
N PRO A 41 -6.34 5.71 -2.39
CA PRO A 41 -7.61 6.12 -1.81
C PRO A 41 -8.28 4.97 -1.05
N GLY A 42 -8.81 5.27 0.13
CA GLY A 42 -9.55 4.32 0.97
C GLY A 42 -8.69 3.36 1.80
N ALA A 43 -7.37 3.33 1.59
CA ALA A 43 -6.47 2.46 2.33
C ALA A 43 -6.32 2.89 3.79
N SER A 44 -6.47 1.94 4.71
CA SER A 44 -6.31 2.18 6.14
C SER A 44 -4.83 2.10 6.55
N CYS A 45 -4.17 3.25 6.77
CA CYS A 45 -2.76 3.34 7.15
C CYS A 45 -2.41 2.58 8.44
N SER A 46 -3.36 2.45 9.38
CA SER A 46 -3.17 1.78 10.66
C SER A 46 -3.06 0.25 10.54
N SER A 47 -3.73 -0.34 9.55
CA SER A 47 -3.73 -1.79 9.31
C SER A 47 -3.01 -2.20 8.02
N PHE A 48 -2.51 -1.23 7.26
CA PHE A 48 -1.84 -1.48 5.98
C PHE A 48 -0.56 -2.31 6.15
N GLN A 49 -0.49 -3.40 5.41
CA GLN A 49 0.64 -4.32 5.38
C GLN A 49 0.96 -4.71 3.94
N VAL A 50 2.24 -4.66 3.58
CA VAL A 50 2.73 -5.23 2.33
C VAL A 50 2.81 -6.74 2.49
N LEU A 51 2.30 -7.47 1.51
CA LEU A 51 2.39 -8.93 1.45
C LEU A 51 3.68 -9.32 0.72
N SER A 52 3.57 -9.92 -0.46
CA SER A 52 4.69 -10.26 -1.33
C SER A 52 4.51 -9.65 -2.71
N GLY A 53 5.62 -9.29 -3.37
CA GLY A 53 5.61 -8.56 -4.62
C GLY A 53 4.95 -7.18 -4.47
N GLN A 54 3.99 -6.88 -5.33
CA GLN A 54 3.23 -5.62 -5.29
C GLN A 54 1.86 -5.75 -4.61
N TYR A 55 1.61 -6.90 -3.97
CA TYR A 55 0.41 -7.10 -3.16
C TYR A 55 0.57 -6.46 -1.79
N ALA A 56 -0.50 -5.82 -1.34
CA ALA A 56 -0.66 -5.31 0.00
C ALA A 56 -2.11 -5.52 0.43
N LYS A 57 -2.38 -5.38 1.71
CA LYS A 57 -3.75 -5.36 2.23
C LYS A 57 -3.85 -4.43 3.42
N ASP A 58 -5.05 -3.96 3.70
CA ASP A 58 -5.42 -3.47 5.02
C ASP A 58 -6.43 -4.44 5.67
N PHE A 59 -7.13 -4.01 6.71
CA PHE A 59 -8.13 -4.86 7.37
C PHE A 59 -9.32 -5.25 6.47
N MET A 60 -9.70 -4.39 5.53
CA MET A 60 -10.90 -4.57 4.69
C MET A 60 -10.55 -5.01 3.28
N ASP A 61 -9.48 -4.46 2.70
CA ASP A 61 -9.23 -4.47 1.28
C ASP A 61 -7.85 -5.04 0.92
N VAL A 62 -7.80 -5.66 -0.25
CA VAL A 62 -6.56 -6.12 -0.88
C VAL A 62 -6.20 -5.19 -2.02
N TYR A 63 -4.92 -4.91 -2.19
CA TYR A 63 -4.38 -4.03 -3.22
C TYR A 63 -3.28 -4.73 -4.02
N TYR A 64 -3.23 -4.46 -5.33
CA TYR A 64 -2.14 -4.84 -6.21
C TYR A 64 -1.70 -3.64 -7.03
N ALA A 65 -0.40 -3.32 -6.98
CA ALA A 65 0.19 -2.20 -7.71
C ALA A 65 -0.59 -0.87 -7.53
N GLY A 66 -0.97 -0.56 -6.28
CA GLY A 66 -1.71 0.65 -5.94
C GLY A 66 -3.19 0.64 -6.36
N LYS A 67 -3.77 -0.50 -6.71
CA LYS A 67 -5.20 -0.63 -7.06
C LYS A 67 -5.89 -1.65 -6.18
N LYS A 68 -7.10 -1.34 -5.71
CA LYS A 68 -7.96 -2.27 -4.98
C LYS A 68 -8.32 -3.47 -5.87
N VAL A 69 -8.14 -4.68 -5.36
CA VAL A 69 -8.53 -5.94 -5.99
C VAL A 69 -10.00 -6.20 -5.65
N GLN A 70 -10.87 -6.01 -6.64
CA GLN A 70 -12.32 -6.16 -6.44
C GLN A 70 -12.69 -7.62 -6.17
N GLY A 71 -13.57 -7.83 -5.19
CA GLY A 71 -14.06 -9.16 -4.81
C GLY A 71 -13.10 -10.00 -3.96
N ALA A 72 -11.91 -9.49 -3.64
CA ALA A 72 -10.97 -10.17 -2.76
C ALA A 72 -11.29 -9.91 -1.28
N SER A 73 -11.23 -10.97 -0.47
CA SER A 73 -11.36 -10.93 0.98
C SER A 73 -9.99 -10.79 1.64
N ALA A 74 -9.76 -9.68 2.33
CA ALA A 74 -8.50 -9.42 3.03
C ALA A 74 -8.14 -10.47 4.10
N SER A 75 -9.14 -11.17 4.66
CA SER A 75 -8.94 -12.18 5.70
C SER A 75 -8.45 -13.53 5.16
N SER A 76 -8.78 -13.88 3.91
CA SER A 76 -8.48 -15.18 3.27
C SER A 76 -7.48 -15.07 2.11
N PHE A 77 -7.10 -13.85 1.70
CA PHE A 77 -6.18 -13.64 0.59
C PHE A 77 -4.76 -14.17 0.84
N LYS A 78 -4.27 -15.00 -0.08
CA LYS A 78 -2.95 -15.63 -0.04
C LYS A 78 -2.18 -15.41 -1.33
N VAL A 79 -1.02 -14.76 -1.23
CA VAL A 79 -0.09 -14.60 -2.36
C VAL A 79 0.65 -15.93 -2.60
N LEU A 80 0.69 -16.38 -3.85
CA LEU A 80 1.32 -17.63 -4.29
C LEU A 80 2.73 -17.40 -4.89
N GLY A 81 3.10 -16.15 -5.17
CA GLY A 81 4.35 -15.78 -5.84
C GLY A 81 4.14 -15.56 -7.34
N ASN A 82 5.16 -15.01 -8.03
CA ASN A 82 5.11 -14.69 -9.47
C ASN A 82 3.86 -13.89 -9.87
N SER A 83 3.43 -12.96 -9.01
CA SER A 83 2.20 -12.16 -9.17
C SER A 83 0.89 -12.96 -9.17
N TYR A 84 0.88 -14.24 -8.81
CA TYR A 84 -0.33 -15.01 -8.56
C TYR A 84 -0.73 -14.92 -7.09
N ALA A 85 -2.03 -14.95 -6.86
CA ALA A 85 -2.64 -15.03 -5.54
C ALA A 85 -3.95 -15.81 -5.64
N LYS A 86 -4.45 -16.28 -4.50
CA LYS A 86 -5.76 -16.89 -4.39
C LYS A 86 -6.51 -16.31 -3.20
N ASP A 87 -7.83 -16.31 -3.33
CA ASP A 87 -8.76 -16.13 -2.23
C ASP A 87 -9.44 -17.47 -1.95
N SER A 88 -9.78 -17.77 -0.69
CA SER A 88 -10.33 -19.06 -0.25
C SER A 88 -11.65 -18.89 0.46
#